data_AF-A0A944F316-F1
#
_entry.id   AF-A0A944F316-F1
#
_cell.length_a   1.000
_cell.length_b   1.000
_cell.length_c   1.000
_cell.angle_alpha   90.00
_cell.angle_beta   90.00
_cell.angle_gamma   90.00
#
_symmetry.space_group_name_H-M   'P 1'
#
loop_
_entity.id
_entity.type
_entity.pdbx_description
1 polymer ?
#
loop_
_entity_poly.entity_id
_entity_poly.type
_entity_poly.pdbx_seq_one_letter_code
_entity_poly.pdbx_strand_id
1 'polypeptide(L)'
;MHRPGACPPCRCAGRFARESHLNEYADTNNLVILYPQTDISIVRGNPQGCWDWWGYTGSDYARKSAPQMRTILNEVHALGG
;
A
#
# COMPACT_ATOMS: atom_id res chain seq x y z
N MET A 1 -8.36 -3.24 -31.22
CA MET A 1 -9.19 -2.93 -30.02
C MET A 1 -8.56 -3.61 -28.82
N HIS A 2 -7.69 -2.88 -28.11
CA HIS A 2 -6.98 -3.36 -26.92
C HIS A 2 -7.89 -3.14 -25.71
N ARG A 3 -8.24 -4.19 -24.98
CA ARG A 3 -9.05 -4.05 -23.75
C ARG A 3 -8.22 -3.31 -22.70
N PRO A 4 -8.68 -2.19 -22.14
CA PRO A 4 -8.01 -1.55 -21.02
C PRO A 4 -8.14 -2.48 -19.81
N GLY A 5 -7.03 -3.02 -19.31
CA GLY A 5 -7.02 -3.84 -18.08
C GLY A 5 -6.11 -5.07 -18.07
N ALA A 6 -5.47 -5.45 -19.19
CA ALA A 6 -4.50 -6.54 -19.18
C ALA A 6 -3.13 -6.04 -18.69
N CYS A 7 -2.88 -6.16 -17.39
CA CYS A 7 -1.55 -6.02 -16.81
C CYS A 7 -0.66 -7.18 -17.33
N PRO A 8 0.60 -6.95 -17.75
CA PRO A 8 1.53 -8.03 -18.08
C PRO A 8 1.77 -8.93 -16.85
N PRO A 9 2.40 -10.11 -16.99
CA PRO A 9 2.55 -11.10 -15.90
C PRO A 9 3.44 -10.64 -14.71
N CYS A 10 3.79 -9.37 -14.62
CA CYS A 10 4.56 -8.80 -13.52
C CYS A 10 3.69 -7.84 -12.69
N ARG A 11 3.10 -8.41 -11.62
CA ARG A 11 2.51 -7.76 -10.43
C ARG A 11 1.25 -6.90 -10.64
N CYS A 12 0.10 -7.54 -10.46
CA CYS A 12 -1.23 -6.94 -10.31
C CYS A 12 -1.42 -6.17 -8.98
N ALA A 13 -0.46 -5.34 -8.54
CA ALA A 13 -0.58 -4.56 -7.30
C ALA A 13 -1.66 -3.45 -7.38
N GLY A 14 -2.19 -3.16 -8.57
CA GLY A 14 -3.17 -2.10 -8.78
C GLY A 14 -4.64 -2.51 -8.72
N ARG A 15 -5.00 -3.78 -8.44
CA ARG A 15 -6.41 -4.20 -8.46
C ARG A 15 -7.23 -3.42 -7.42
N PHE A 16 -6.75 -3.38 -6.18
CA PHE A 16 -7.42 -2.65 -5.10
C PHE A 16 -7.55 -1.16 -5.43
N ALA A 17 -6.48 -0.54 -5.95
CA ALA A 17 -6.51 0.87 -6.35
C ALA A 17 -7.52 1.15 -7.48
N ARG A 18 -7.83 0.18 -8.35
CA ARG A 18 -8.79 0.34 -9.45
C ARG A 18 -10.23 -0.02 -9.06
N GLU A 19 -10.41 -0.98 -8.16
CA GLU A 19 -11.72 -1.60 -7.88
C GLU A 19 -12.31 -1.15 -6.53
N SER A 20 -11.56 -0.41 -5.70
CA SER A 20 -12.07 0.13 -4.42
C SER A 20 -13.00 1.34 -4.58
N HIS A 21 -13.09 1.91 -5.79
CA HIS A 21 -13.83 3.12 -6.12
C HIS A 21 -13.41 4.40 -5.36
N LEU A 22 -12.25 4.37 -4.71
CA LEU A 22 -11.72 5.50 -3.95
C LEU A 22 -11.19 6.62 -4.87
N ASN A 23 -10.74 6.30 -6.08
CA ASN A 23 -10.26 7.31 -7.03
C ASN A 23 -11.43 8.15 -7.57
N GLU A 24 -12.54 7.51 -7.89
CA GLU A 24 -13.75 8.17 -8.40
C GLU A 24 -14.34 9.12 -7.36
N TYR A 25 -14.25 8.75 -6.08
CA TYR A 25 -14.57 9.67 -4.99
C TYR A 25 -13.56 10.83 -4.92
N ALA A 26 -12.26 10.53 -5.02
CA ALA A 26 -11.21 11.54 -4.94
C ALA A 26 -11.29 12.59 -6.08
N ASP A 27 -11.63 12.15 -7.29
CA ASP A 27 -11.80 12.99 -8.50
C ASP A 27 -12.81 14.13 -8.31
N THR A 28 -13.78 13.95 -7.40
CA THR A 28 -14.85 14.94 -7.15
C THR A 28 -14.69 15.70 -5.83
N ASN A 29 -13.69 15.37 -5.00
CA ASN A 29 -13.56 15.89 -3.64
C ASN A 29 -12.22 16.60 -3.36
N ASN A 30 -11.41 16.86 -4.38
CA ASN A 30 -10.08 17.48 -4.22
C ASN A 30 -9.19 16.68 -3.24
N LEU A 31 -9.18 15.36 -3.39
CA LEU A 31 -8.40 14.44 -2.56
C LEU A 31 -7.31 13.75 -3.40
N VAL A 32 -6.21 13.41 -2.74
CA VAL A 32 -5.21 12.47 -3.26
C VAL A 32 -5.28 11.21 -2.41
N ILE A 33 -5.41 10.05 -3.06
CA ILE A 33 -5.40 8.74 -2.38
C ILE A 33 -4.07 8.05 -2.63
N LEU A 34 -3.34 7.78 -1.55
CA LEU A 34 -2.09 7.04 -1.58
C LEU A 34 -2.38 5.55 -1.28
N TYR A 35 -1.77 4.64 -2.05
CA TYR A 35 -1.89 3.19 -1.89
C TYR A 35 -0.53 2.53 -1.62
N PRO A 36 0.03 2.65 -0.42
CA PRO A 36 1.30 1.98 -0.07
C PRO A 36 1.17 0.47 -0.21
N GLN A 37 2.24 -0.21 -0.64
CA GLN A 37 2.22 -1.65 -0.90
C GLN A 37 3.20 -2.38 0.03
N THR A 38 2.76 -3.52 0.55
CA THR A 38 3.57 -4.48 1.30
C THR A 38 4.03 -5.61 0.39
N ASP A 39 5.16 -6.25 0.74
CA ASP A 39 5.69 -7.40 0.02
C ASP A 39 5.55 -8.70 0.82
N ILE A 40 5.39 -9.80 0.08
CA ILE A 40 5.42 -11.16 0.63
C ILE A 40 6.80 -11.44 1.22
N SER A 41 6.83 -12.00 2.43
CA SER A 41 8.08 -12.42 3.07
C SER A 41 7.90 -13.75 3.79
N ILE A 42 8.38 -14.83 3.17
CA ILE A 42 8.37 -16.17 3.78
C ILE A 42 9.30 -16.22 5.00
N VAL A 43 10.48 -15.60 4.90
CA VAL A 43 11.50 -15.58 5.97
C VAL A 43 10.98 -14.90 7.25
N ARG A 44 10.12 -13.88 7.12
CA ARG A 44 9.50 -13.17 8.26
C ARG A 44 8.14 -13.75 8.67
N GLY A 45 7.72 -14.89 8.13
CA GLY A 45 6.42 -15.48 8.45
C GLY A 45 5.22 -14.67 7.92
N ASN A 46 5.42 -13.86 6.89
CA ASN A 46 4.39 -13.06 6.23
C ASN A 46 4.15 -13.50 4.77
N PRO A 47 3.66 -14.74 4.53
CA PRO A 47 3.47 -15.27 3.19
C PRO A 47 2.36 -14.57 2.40
N GLN A 48 1.48 -13.84 3.06
CA GLN A 48 0.36 -13.12 2.45
C GLN A 48 0.67 -11.64 2.18
N GLY A 49 1.87 -11.16 2.55
CA GLY A 49 2.24 -9.76 2.38
C GLY A 49 1.35 -8.81 3.19
N CYS A 50 0.97 -9.18 4.40
CA CYS A 50 0.18 -8.36 5.30
C CYS A 50 0.96 -7.11 5.75
N TRP A 51 0.22 -6.07 6.16
CA TRP A 51 0.74 -5.06 7.07
C TRP A 51 1.22 -5.72 8.37
N ASP A 52 2.17 -5.09 9.04
CA ASP A 52 2.74 -5.61 10.27
C ASP A 52 1.85 -5.25 11.45
N TRP A 53 0.91 -6.14 11.75
CA TRP A 53 0.07 -6.09 12.96
C TRP A 53 0.38 -7.24 13.93
N TRP A 54 1.41 -8.03 13.62
CA TRP A 54 1.84 -9.23 14.38
C TRP A 54 3.24 -9.09 14.98
N GLY A 55 4.06 -8.15 14.51
CA GLY A 55 5.45 -7.97 14.93
C GLY A 55 6.50 -8.57 13.98
N TYR A 56 6.20 -8.70 12.68
CA TYR A 56 7.15 -9.19 11.66
C TYR A 56 8.42 -8.34 11.55
N THR A 57 8.34 -7.06 11.95
CA THR A 57 9.43 -6.09 11.94
C THR A 57 9.94 -5.72 13.33
N GLY A 58 9.48 -6.42 14.38
CA GLY A 58 9.90 -6.25 15.77
C GLY A 58 8.73 -6.01 16.73
N SER A 59 8.99 -6.08 18.04
CA SER A 59 7.96 -5.94 19.11
C SER A 59 7.28 -4.57 19.12
N ASP A 60 7.94 -3.56 18.57
CA ASP A 60 7.48 -2.17 18.55
C ASP A 60 6.67 -1.84 17.28
N TYR A 61 6.21 -2.84 16.51
CA TYR A 61 5.53 -2.67 15.21
C TYR A 61 4.36 -1.67 15.22
N ALA A 62 3.65 -1.53 16.34
CA ALA A 62 2.52 -0.62 16.48
C ALA A 62 2.91 0.82 16.87
N ARG A 63 4.20 1.09 17.14
CA ARG A 63 4.68 2.44 17.52
C ARG A 63 4.82 3.32 16.27
N LYS A 64 4.72 4.65 16.46
CA LYS A 64 4.99 5.63 15.40
C LYS A 64 6.39 5.51 14.80
N SER A 65 7.34 5.04 15.59
CA SER A 65 8.74 4.80 15.18
C SER A 65 8.92 3.50 14.41
N ALA A 66 7.90 2.65 14.29
CA ALA A 66 7.99 1.37 13.61
C ALA A 66 8.30 1.54 12.11
N PRO A 67 9.01 0.58 11.49
CA PRO A 67 9.43 0.70 10.09
C PRO A 67 8.29 1.03 9.12
N GLN A 68 7.16 0.32 9.19
CA GLN A 68 6.04 0.55 8.27
C GLN A 68 5.35 1.92 8.50
N MET A 69 5.12 2.27 9.77
CA MET A 69 4.51 3.57 10.12
C MET A 69 5.39 4.74 9.67
N ARG A 70 6.71 4.63 9.88
CA ARG A 70 7.67 5.66 9.45
C ARG A 70 7.69 5.81 7.93
N THR A 71 7.65 4.70 7.18
CA THR A 71 7.61 4.74 5.71
C THR A 71 6.35 5.45 5.21
N ILE A 72 5.17 5.07 5.70
CA ILE A 72 3.91 5.70 5.27
C ILE A 72 3.92 7.20 5.58
N LEU A 73 4.38 7.61 6.78
CA LEU A 73 4.46 9.02 7.14
C LEU A 73 5.45 9.79 6.25
N ASN A 74 6.58 9.18 5.88
CA ASN A 74 7.53 9.80 4.96
C ASN A 74 6.92 10.00 3.57
N GLU A 75 6.15 9.05 3.06
CA GLU A 75 5.42 9.18 1.79
C GLU A 75 4.39 10.30 1.85
N VAL A 76 3.62 10.37 2.96
CA VAL A 76 2.64 11.45 3.18
C VAL A 76 3.33 12.81 3.24
N HIS A 77 4.46 12.93 3.96
CA HIS A 77 5.23 14.18 3.99
C HIS A 77 5.74 14.58 2.61
N ALA A 78 6.20 13.63 1.80
CA ALA A 78 6.68 13.91 0.45
C ALA A 78 5.57 14.43 -0.49
N LEU A 79 4.31 14.08 -0.24
CA LEU A 79 3.15 14.60 -0.97
C LEU A 79 2.63 15.92 -0.40
N GLY A 80 2.76 16.13 0.90
CA GLY A 80 2.21 17.27 1.62
C GLY A 80 3.03 18.57 1.50
N GLY A 81 4.33 18.46 1.20
CA GLY A 81 5.26 19.59 1.23
C GLY A 81 5.78 19.89 2.63
#